data_AF-A0AAW0DF21-F1
#
_entry.id   AF-A0AAW0DF21-F1
#
_cell.length_a   1.000
_cell.length_b   1.000
_cell.length_c   1.000
_cell.angle_alpha   90.00
_cell.angle_beta   90.00
_cell.angle_gamma   90.00
#
_symmetry.space_group_name_H-M   'P 1'
#
loop_
_entity.id
_entity.type
_entity.pdbx_description
1 polymer ?
#
loop_
_entity_poly.entity_id
_entity_poly.type
_entity_poly.pdbx_seq_one_letter_code
_entity_poly.pdbx_strand_id
1 'polypeptide(L)'
;MPNPEEQFQLIDEKIAQAKENLRNLHSQRNSLLPICRLPNEVLGLILSFCTSDLRLRGHSTTRSRSWLWPTHVCQHWRAVALGCPAIWNTPDFTKTSLAQEMLVRAKSAPLYIRAAIYSDRDGKREVLRDALQDMTRVAKINISSSLPSILQVLAELVQPAPMLSSLSIINKQHATSVVLRDDFLANDAPGLRELSLQHCVLHWGRMSKSLSGLRELILQGGESNRISRSDLKAFLQALQMMQALKSLELWDILPYGDSVIVGILTTLPELESVRVTGSVTGCVSLLNAVTFPSKAFLDINAIVPTGDSILSKAFPILPRLINIAEHYAESIYMCTMTNRFVLRVFDHKDVRHPSHGLSRLNFYLSKTARPYMQQVELDNFAKHALHILPLTRLSSINVAVGNGISAEDYIQYFGSLTKLHTMTVEGSCGYSFIQAFCSSTFTHPPGDIPFLSLRTIVLQHMDLETPLDRGAAVGVRFLNALRHRSETGEAVHCVSIKTCSNFSTEQHADLKEVVGEVDWDGYYVDSDGEEREYYDSQDSDY
;
A
#
# COMPACT_ATOMS: atom_id res chain seq x y z
N MET A 1 41.95 -44.53 52.73
CA MET A 1 41.56 -44.17 51.35
C MET A 1 41.36 -42.68 51.32
N PRO A 2 41.82 -41.94 50.29
CA PRO A 2 41.59 -40.49 50.22
C PRO A 2 40.09 -40.19 50.20
N ASN A 3 39.67 -39.10 50.85
CA ASN A 3 38.28 -38.68 50.86
C ASN A 3 37.82 -38.37 49.41
N PRO A 4 36.77 -39.02 48.89
CA PRO A 4 36.24 -38.74 47.55
C PRO A 4 35.94 -37.26 47.30
N GLU A 5 35.52 -36.50 48.32
CA GLU A 5 35.23 -35.07 48.19
C GLU A 5 36.49 -34.23 47.91
N GLU A 6 37.62 -34.54 48.57
CA GLU A 6 38.90 -33.87 48.32
C GLU A 6 39.43 -34.19 46.91
N GLN A 7 39.18 -35.41 46.43
CA GLN A 7 39.53 -35.80 45.07
C GLN A 7 38.66 -35.08 44.02
N PHE A 8 37.36 -34.90 44.27
CA PHE A 8 36.48 -34.12 43.39
C PHE A 8 36.93 -32.66 43.31
N GLN A 9 37.22 -32.03 44.45
CA GLN A 9 37.70 -30.64 44.48
C GLN A 9 39.01 -30.46 43.70
N LEU A 10 39.99 -31.35 43.89
CA LEU A 10 41.25 -31.30 43.16
C LEU A 10 41.08 -31.48 41.65
N ILE A 11 40.14 -32.35 41.22
CA ILE A 11 39.82 -32.53 39.80
C ILE A 11 39.14 -31.28 39.24
N ASP A 12 38.21 -30.68 39.98
CA ASP A 12 37.51 -29.46 39.58
C ASP A 12 38.46 -28.27 39.42
N GLU A 13 39.45 -28.13 40.32
CA GLU A 13 40.51 -27.12 40.21
C GLU A 13 41.37 -27.32 38.96
N LYS A 14 41.77 -28.56 38.65
CA LYS A 14 42.52 -28.89 37.43
C LYS A 14 41.70 -28.59 36.17
N ILE A 15 40.40 -28.91 36.18
CA ILE A 15 39.48 -28.57 35.08
C ILE A 15 39.38 -27.05 34.91
N ALA A 16 39.27 -26.30 36.00
CA ALA A 16 39.22 -24.84 35.97
C ALA A 16 40.51 -24.23 35.40
N GLN A 17 41.68 -24.74 35.82
CA GLN A 17 42.97 -24.29 35.32
C GLN A 17 43.17 -24.62 33.83
N ALA A 18 42.80 -25.83 33.40
CA ALA A 18 42.86 -26.22 31.99
C ALA A 18 41.93 -25.35 31.12
N LYS A 19 40.71 -25.05 31.61
CA LYS A 19 39.78 -24.13 30.93
C LYS A 19 40.37 -22.72 30.80
N GLU A 20 41.06 -22.22 31.83
CA GLU A 20 41.72 -20.92 31.78
C GLU A 20 42.86 -20.88 30.75
N ASN A 21 43.72 -21.90 30.75
CA ASN A 21 44.79 -22.02 29.76
C ASN A 21 44.23 -22.06 28.32
N LEU A 22 43.15 -22.81 28.09
CA LEU A 22 42.45 -22.86 26.80
C LEU A 22 41.91 -21.47 26.40
N ARG A 23 41.29 -20.73 27.34
CA ARG A 23 40.81 -19.36 27.09
C ARG A 23 41.95 -18.42 26.67
N ASN A 24 43.10 -18.51 27.33
CA ASN A 24 44.28 -17.69 27.01
C ASN A 24 44.85 -18.01 25.63
N LEU A 25 44.99 -19.29 25.27
CA LEU A 25 45.43 -19.69 23.93
C LEU A 25 44.44 -19.24 22.84
N HIS A 26 43.14 -19.35 23.08
CA HIS A 26 42.13 -18.81 22.16
C HIS A 26 42.21 -17.29 22.02
N SER A 27 42.47 -16.56 23.11
CA SER A 27 42.66 -15.11 23.08
C SER A 27 43.88 -14.70 22.24
N GLN A 28 45.01 -15.38 22.42
CA GLN A 28 46.22 -15.18 21.61
C GLN A 28 45.99 -15.52 20.13
N ARG A 29 45.31 -16.63 19.83
CA ARG A 29 44.94 -16.96 18.44
C ARG A 29 44.05 -15.86 17.83
N ASN A 30 43.07 -15.38 18.58
CA ASN A 30 42.14 -14.39 18.10
C ASN A 30 42.81 -13.03 17.87
N SER A 31 43.83 -12.64 18.66
CA SER A 31 44.54 -11.37 18.45
C SER A 31 45.35 -11.32 17.15
N LEU A 32 45.65 -12.48 16.56
CA LEU A 32 46.29 -12.59 15.25
C LEU A 32 45.31 -12.44 14.08
N LEU A 33 44.00 -12.57 14.32
CA LEU A 33 42.98 -12.46 13.28
C LEU A 33 42.83 -11.00 12.82
N PRO A 34 42.72 -10.71 11.51
CA PRO A 34 42.59 -9.34 10.99
C PRO A 34 41.46 -8.53 11.65
N ILE A 35 40.30 -9.16 11.89
CA ILE A 35 39.13 -8.50 12.48
C ILE A 35 39.32 -8.08 13.94
N CYS A 36 40.16 -8.80 14.70
CA CYS A 36 40.48 -8.49 16.09
C CYS A 36 41.65 -7.50 16.23
N ARG A 37 42.28 -7.12 15.11
CA ARG A 37 43.33 -6.09 15.06
C ARG A 37 42.77 -4.71 14.69
N LEU A 38 41.48 -4.63 14.38
CA LEU A 38 40.81 -3.35 14.15
C LEU A 38 40.79 -2.52 15.45
N PRO A 39 40.85 -1.19 15.36
CA PRO A 39 40.54 -0.33 16.50
C PRO A 39 39.16 -0.65 17.08
N ASN A 40 39.03 -0.54 18.40
CA ASN A 40 37.79 -0.86 19.11
C ASN A 40 36.59 -0.07 18.57
N GLU A 41 36.82 1.16 18.12
CA GLU A 41 35.81 2.06 17.54
C GLU A 41 35.30 1.50 16.21
N VAL A 42 36.22 1.03 15.36
CA VAL A 42 35.88 0.45 14.04
C VAL A 42 35.16 -0.88 14.22
N LEU A 43 35.68 -1.75 15.10
CA LEU A 43 35.00 -3.01 15.41
C LEU A 43 33.62 -2.75 16.02
N GLY A 44 33.51 -1.82 16.98
CA GLY A 44 32.23 -1.43 17.58
C GLY A 44 31.22 -0.91 16.55
N LEU A 45 31.67 -0.11 15.58
CA LEU A 45 30.84 0.37 14.48
C LEU A 45 30.36 -0.79 13.59
N ILE A 46 31.25 -1.69 13.18
CA ILE A 46 30.88 -2.90 12.41
C ILE A 46 29.83 -3.72 13.17
N LEU A 47 30.08 -4.00 14.45
CA LEU A 47 29.15 -4.76 15.29
C LEU A 47 27.79 -4.05 15.40
N SER A 48 27.76 -2.72 15.53
CA SER A 48 26.52 -1.95 15.57
C SER A 48 25.68 -2.11 14.29
N PHE A 49 26.32 -2.12 13.11
CA PHE A 49 25.65 -2.38 11.85
C PHE A 49 25.12 -3.82 11.78
N CYS A 50 25.93 -4.82 12.16
CA CYS A 50 25.50 -6.21 12.19
C CYS A 50 24.30 -6.43 13.13
N THR A 51 24.32 -5.82 14.32
CA THR A 51 23.19 -5.96 15.26
C THR A 51 21.92 -5.26 14.75
N SER A 52 22.06 -4.13 14.06
CA SER A 52 20.93 -3.42 13.47
C SER A 52 20.29 -4.21 12.33
N ASP A 53 21.08 -4.77 11.42
CA ASP A 53 20.60 -5.62 10.32
C ASP A 53 19.89 -6.88 10.85
N LEU A 54 20.47 -7.55 11.85
CA LEU A 54 19.84 -8.73 12.47
C LEU A 54 18.51 -8.40 13.18
N ARG A 55 18.38 -7.19 13.74
CA ARG A 55 17.12 -6.71 14.32
C ARG A 55 16.08 -6.36 13.26
N LEU A 56 16.49 -5.96 12.06
CA LEU A 56 15.59 -5.68 10.93
C LEU A 56 15.13 -6.95 10.20
N ARG A 57 16.03 -7.94 10.04
CA ARG A 57 15.73 -9.23 9.41
C ARG A 57 14.92 -10.19 10.30
N GLY A 58 14.87 -9.92 11.60
CA GLY A 58 14.03 -10.67 12.53
C GLY A 58 12.55 -10.41 12.26
N HIS A 59 11.91 -11.25 11.43
CA HIS A 59 10.46 -11.24 11.24
C HIS A 59 9.72 -11.37 12.59
N SER A 60 8.55 -10.76 12.63
CA SER A 60 7.73 -10.34 13.78
C SER A 60 7.26 -11.42 14.77
N THR A 61 7.89 -12.58 14.87
CA THR A 61 7.38 -13.71 15.69
C THR A 61 8.41 -14.52 16.49
N THR A 62 9.71 -14.19 16.53
CA THR A 62 10.63 -15.04 17.32
C THR A 62 11.51 -14.31 18.32
N ARG A 63 11.50 -14.86 19.54
CA ARG A 63 12.28 -14.55 20.75
C ARG A 63 13.81 -14.70 20.56
N SER A 64 14.30 -14.71 19.32
CA SER A 64 15.70 -14.92 19.00
C SER A 64 16.47 -13.63 19.26
N ARG A 65 17.22 -13.60 20.37
CA ARG A 65 18.18 -12.52 20.67
C ARG A 65 19.47 -12.72 19.87
N SER A 66 19.34 -13.13 18.60
CA SER A 66 20.46 -13.36 17.70
C SER A 66 21.34 -12.12 17.60
N TRP A 67 20.79 -10.91 17.69
CA TRP A 67 21.57 -9.67 17.74
C TRP A 67 22.59 -9.60 18.89
N LEU A 68 22.45 -10.40 19.96
CA LEU A 68 23.45 -10.51 21.04
C LEU A 68 24.65 -11.38 20.65
N TRP A 69 24.63 -12.06 19.50
CA TRP A 69 25.71 -12.95 19.05
C TRP A 69 27.12 -12.32 19.14
N PRO A 70 27.35 -11.01 18.89
CA PRO A 70 28.70 -10.44 18.98
C PRO A 70 29.28 -10.55 20.39
N THR A 71 28.42 -10.61 21.41
CA THR A 71 28.82 -10.79 22.82
C THR A 71 29.22 -12.22 23.18
N HIS A 72 29.03 -13.17 22.25
CA HIS A 72 29.29 -14.60 22.42
C HIS A 72 30.44 -15.15 21.56
N VAL A 73 31.06 -14.32 20.69
CA VAL A 73 32.13 -14.76 19.77
C VAL A 73 33.45 -15.01 20.50
N CYS A 74 33.98 -13.98 21.15
CA CYS A 74 35.20 -14.04 21.94
C CYS A 74 35.22 -12.95 23.02
N GLN A 75 36.17 -13.01 23.96
CA GLN A 75 36.29 -12.03 25.04
C GLN A 75 36.49 -10.61 24.54
N HIS A 76 37.31 -10.41 23.51
CA HIS A 76 37.58 -9.10 22.92
C HIS A 76 36.31 -8.48 22.31
N TRP A 77 35.59 -9.23 21.47
CA TRP A 77 34.33 -8.78 20.88
C TRP A 77 33.27 -8.49 21.93
N ARG A 78 33.20 -9.33 22.97
CA ARG A 78 32.30 -9.10 24.10
C ARG A 78 32.61 -7.78 24.81
N ALA A 79 33.89 -7.49 25.08
CA ALA A 79 34.31 -6.25 25.70
C ALA A 79 33.95 -5.03 24.84
N VAL A 80 34.24 -5.08 23.53
CA VAL A 80 33.90 -4.01 22.58
C VAL A 80 32.39 -3.83 22.45
N ALA A 81 31.62 -4.92 22.32
CA ALA A 81 30.18 -4.86 22.19
C ALA A 81 29.49 -4.31 23.46
N LEU A 82 29.92 -4.74 24.65
CA LEU A 82 29.40 -4.21 25.92
C LEU A 82 29.80 -2.74 26.14
N GLY A 83 30.97 -2.33 25.65
CA GLY A 83 31.46 -0.95 25.72
C GLY A 83 30.87 0.01 24.71
N CYS A 84 30.22 -0.48 23.64
CA CYS A 84 29.67 0.32 22.55
C CYS A 84 28.19 0.67 22.79
N PRO A 85 27.85 1.91 23.18
CA PRO A 85 26.48 2.26 23.59
C PRO A 85 25.44 2.14 22.47
N ALA A 86 25.86 2.35 21.21
CA ALA A 86 25.01 2.25 20.03
C ALA A 86 24.37 0.85 19.84
N ILE A 87 24.99 -0.21 20.36
CA ILE A 87 24.42 -1.56 20.30
C ILE A 87 23.21 -1.72 21.25
N TRP A 88 23.21 -0.98 22.36
CA TRP A 88 22.25 -1.12 23.46
C TRP A 88 21.09 -0.11 23.39
N ASN A 89 21.10 0.78 22.40
CA ASN A 89 20.19 1.91 22.29
C ASN A 89 18.72 1.58 21.91
N THR A 90 18.38 0.31 21.72
CA THR A 90 17.01 -0.15 21.39
C THR A 90 16.56 -1.18 22.42
N PRO A 91 16.12 -0.77 23.63
CA PRO A 91 15.81 -1.68 24.73
C PRO A 91 14.78 -2.77 24.35
N ASP A 92 15.06 -4.02 24.74
CA ASP A 92 14.18 -5.17 24.50
C ASP A 92 13.17 -5.35 25.64
N PHE A 93 12.00 -4.71 25.50
CA PHE A 93 10.93 -4.78 26.50
C PHE A 93 10.25 -6.17 26.61
N THR A 94 10.62 -7.17 25.79
CA THR A 94 10.13 -8.55 26.00
C THR A 94 10.73 -9.19 27.24
N LYS A 95 11.90 -8.71 27.70
CA LYS A 95 12.55 -9.11 28.95
C LYS A 95 13.01 -7.87 29.71
N THR A 96 12.28 -7.52 30.77
CA THR A 96 12.49 -6.27 31.53
C THR A 96 13.88 -6.12 32.12
N SER A 97 14.46 -7.18 32.69
CA SER A 97 15.84 -7.18 33.18
C SER A 97 16.88 -6.89 32.08
N LEU A 98 16.61 -7.34 30.84
CA LEU A 98 17.48 -7.02 29.71
C LEU A 98 17.29 -5.56 29.28
N ALA A 99 16.05 -5.07 29.20
CA ALA A 99 15.77 -3.68 28.87
C ALA A 99 16.44 -2.71 29.86
N GLN A 100 16.37 -2.98 31.17
CA GLN A 100 17.05 -2.18 32.20
C GLN A 100 18.57 -2.12 31.95
N GLU A 101 19.19 -3.27 31.73
CA GLU A 101 20.62 -3.34 31.46
C GLU A 101 20.99 -2.62 30.14
N MET A 102 20.13 -2.71 29.12
CA MET A 102 20.29 -2.00 27.86
C MET A 102 20.24 -0.48 28.06
N LEU A 103 19.30 0.02 28.87
CA LEU A 103 19.18 1.44 29.18
C LEU A 103 20.44 1.99 29.88
N VAL A 104 21.00 1.22 30.81
CA VAL A 104 22.27 1.54 31.49
C VAL A 104 23.43 1.58 30.49
N ARG A 105 23.55 0.55 29.63
CA ARG A 105 24.65 0.46 28.65
C ARG A 105 24.53 1.45 27.50
N ALA A 106 23.33 1.92 27.18
CA ALA A 106 23.11 2.93 26.15
C ALA A 106 23.71 4.29 26.53
N LYS A 107 24.02 4.56 27.82
CA LYS A 107 24.68 5.80 28.28
C LYS A 107 24.01 7.08 27.74
N SER A 108 24.64 7.78 26.81
CA SER A 108 24.12 8.99 26.14
C SER A 108 23.73 8.75 24.67
N ALA A 109 23.74 7.51 24.20
CA ALA A 109 23.33 7.19 22.83
C ALA A 109 21.84 7.50 22.60
N PRO A 110 21.47 7.91 21.38
CA PRO A 110 20.06 8.17 21.04
C PRO A 110 19.21 6.90 21.16
N LEU A 111 18.11 6.97 21.90
CA LEU A 111 17.25 5.81 22.17
C LEU A 111 16.19 5.58 21.09
N TYR A 112 15.96 4.30 20.78
CA TYR A 112 14.90 3.80 19.92
C TYR A 112 13.96 2.93 20.75
N ILE A 113 12.82 3.48 21.15
CA ILE A 113 11.87 2.79 22.02
C ILE A 113 10.85 2.06 21.15
N ARG A 114 10.77 0.73 21.31
CA ARG A 114 9.74 -0.12 20.68
C ARG A 114 9.08 -0.98 21.75
N ALA A 115 7.89 -0.61 22.18
CA ALA A 115 7.21 -1.24 23.30
C ALA A 115 5.79 -1.70 22.93
N ALA A 116 5.47 -2.95 23.27
CA ALA A 116 4.12 -3.51 23.17
C ALA A 116 3.62 -3.88 24.57
N ILE A 117 2.66 -3.11 25.10
CA ILE A 117 2.19 -3.20 26.49
C ILE A 117 0.72 -3.61 26.52
N TYR A 118 0.48 -4.91 26.63
CA TYR A 118 -0.88 -5.48 26.69
C TYR A 118 -1.30 -5.89 28.11
N SER A 119 -0.33 -6.06 29.01
CA SER A 119 -0.54 -6.42 30.40
C SER A 119 0.64 -5.97 31.24
N ASP A 120 0.38 -5.55 32.48
CA ASP A 120 1.40 -5.03 33.41
C ASP A 120 2.12 -6.13 34.22
N ARG A 121 1.96 -7.40 33.86
CA ARG A 121 2.41 -8.54 34.68
C ARG A 121 3.93 -8.66 34.87
N ASP A 122 4.73 -7.98 34.06
CA ASP A 122 6.19 -8.20 33.97
C ASP A 122 7.05 -6.98 34.36
N GLY A 123 6.46 -5.88 34.85
CA GLY A 123 7.18 -4.64 35.16
C GLY A 123 7.65 -3.83 33.94
N LYS A 124 7.09 -4.13 32.75
CA LYS A 124 7.49 -3.50 31.46
C LYS A 124 7.25 -2.00 31.46
N ARG A 125 6.19 -1.59 32.17
CA ARG A 125 5.75 -0.21 32.25
C ARG A 125 6.72 0.65 33.04
N GLU A 126 7.23 0.14 34.16
CA GLU A 126 8.23 0.82 34.99
C GLU A 126 9.52 1.04 34.19
N VAL A 127 9.99 0.02 33.48
CA VAL A 127 11.19 0.16 32.62
C VAL A 127 10.95 1.12 31.45
N LEU A 128 9.74 1.14 30.87
CA LEU A 128 9.39 2.12 29.84
C LEU A 128 9.36 3.53 30.40
N ARG A 129 8.78 3.72 31.60
CA ARG A 129 8.78 5.01 32.31
C ARG A 129 10.20 5.51 32.51
N ASP A 130 11.10 4.66 33.01
CA ASP A 130 12.52 5.00 33.18
C ASP A 130 13.18 5.43 31.86
N ALA A 131 12.84 4.76 30.76
CA ALA A 131 13.33 5.12 29.43
C ALA A 131 12.80 6.47 28.91
N LEU A 132 11.59 6.86 29.31
CA LEU A 132 10.91 8.08 28.89
C LEU A 132 11.21 9.29 29.79
N GLN A 133 11.86 9.11 30.95
CA GLN A 133 12.24 10.22 31.82
C GLN A 133 13.21 11.21 31.16
N ASP A 134 14.13 10.70 30.33
CA ASP A 134 15.11 11.51 29.59
C ASP A 134 14.74 11.61 28.11
N MET A 135 13.71 12.41 27.81
CA MET A 135 13.25 12.66 26.44
C MET A 135 14.30 13.38 25.57
N THR A 136 15.36 13.96 26.15
CA THR A 136 16.38 14.69 25.40
C THR A 136 17.19 13.80 24.46
N ARG A 137 17.37 12.52 24.82
CA ARG A 137 18.08 11.52 24.01
C ARG A 137 17.17 10.57 23.25
N VAL A 138 15.84 10.68 23.37
CA VAL A 138 14.91 9.77 22.69
C VAL A 138 14.74 10.19 21.24
N ALA A 139 15.17 9.33 20.31
CA ALA A 139 15.17 9.63 18.88
C ALA A 139 13.96 9.06 18.14
N LYS A 140 13.46 7.89 18.55
CA LYS A 140 12.26 7.26 17.98
C LYS A 140 11.43 6.56 19.04
N ILE A 141 10.11 6.67 18.92
CA ILE A 141 9.14 6.01 19.80
C ILE A 141 8.14 5.25 18.94
N ASN A 142 7.95 3.96 19.21
CA ASN A 142 6.85 3.15 18.70
C ASN A 142 6.24 2.37 19.87
N ILE A 143 5.04 2.78 20.27
CA ILE A 143 4.33 2.20 21.41
C ILE A 143 2.98 1.67 20.93
N SER A 144 2.70 0.41 21.23
CA SER A 144 1.40 -0.21 21.02
C SER A 144 0.88 -0.76 22.34
N SER A 145 -0.35 -0.43 22.71
CA SER A 145 -0.87 -0.73 24.05
C SER A 145 -2.39 -0.82 24.11
N SER A 146 -2.92 -1.41 25.18
CA SER A 146 -4.33 -1.30 25.58
C SER A 146 -4.64 0.10 26.13
N LEU A 147 -5.93 0.49 26.20
CA LEU A 147 -6.38 1.81 26.62
C LEU A 147 -5.88 2.24 28.02
N PRO A 148 -5.98 1.42 29.08
CA PRO A 148 -5.53 1.85 30.40
C PRO A 148 -4.02 2.09 30.45
N SER A 149 -3.26 1.23 29.78
CA SER A 149 -1.81 1.31 29.74
C SER A 149 -1.31 2.46 28.84
N ILE A 150 -1.99 2.74 27.72
CA ILE A 150 -1.56 3.84 26.84
C ILE A 150 -1.79 5.20 27.50
N LEU A 151 -2.89 5.38 28.25
CA LEU A 151 -3.16 6.63 28.98
C LEU A 151 -2.05 6.95 29.99
N GLN A 152 -1.54 5.93 30.68
CA GLN A 152 -0.45 6.11 31.63
C GLN A 152 0.87 6.45 30.94
N VAL A 153 1.16 5.82 29.79
CA VAL A 153 2.37 6.14 29.02
C VAL A 153 2.31 7.54 28.44
N LEU A 154 1.14 7.97 27.95
CA LEU A 154 0.92 9.32 27.47
C LEU A 154 1.08 10.38 28.56
N ALA A 155 0.80 10.04 29.82
CA ALA A 155 1.04 10.93 30.96
C ALA A 155 2.53 11.22 31.18
N GLU A 156 3.43 10.35 30.71
CA GLU A 156 4.89 10.57 30.79
C GLU A 156 5.41 11.43 29.61
N LEU A 157 4.66 11.52 28.51
CA LEU A 157 5.07 12.24 27.29
C LEU A 157 4.70 13.73 27.34
N VAL A 158 5.14 14.40 28.40
CA VAL A 158 4.90 15.85 28.64
C VAL A 158 6.17 16.71 28.58
N GLN A 159 7.34 16.08 28.48
CA GLN A 159 8.65 16.75 28.38
C GLN A 159 8.96 17.15 26.92
N PRO A 160 9.75 18.22 26.69
CA PRO A 160 10.29 18.53 25.36
C PRO A 160 11.06 17.35 24.76
N ALA A 161 10.96 17.16 23.45
CA ALA A 161 11.53 16.03 22.73
C ALA A 161 12.42 16.51 21.56
N PRO A 162 13.58 17.13 21.84
CA PRO A 162 14.40 17.82 20.84
C PRO A 162 15.00 16.89 19.78
N MET A 163 15.30 15.64 20.14
CA MET A 163 15.89 14.64 19.22
C MET A 163 14.85 13.72 18.56
N LEU A 164 13.57 13.82 18.93
CA LEU A 164 12.54 12.90 18.47
C LEU A 164 12.25 13.12 17.00
N SER A 165 12.57 12.13 16.18
CA SER A 165 12.42 12.14 14.73
C SER A 165 11.21 11.34 14.24
N SER A 166 10.78 10.34 15.02
CA SER A 166 9.69 9.43 14.67
C SER A 166 8.87 9.06 15.89
N LEU A 167 7.56 9.23 15.80
CA LEU A 167 6.61 8.91 16.86
C LEU A 167 5.45 8.10 16.29
N SER A 168 5.26 6.89 16.81
CA SER A 168 4.12 6.02 16.51
C SER A 168 3.42 5.59 17.79
N ILE A 169 2.13 5.90 17.90
CA ILE A 169 1.28 5.53 19.03
C ILE A 169 0.08 4.73 18.50
N ILE A 170 -0.06 3.50 18.99
CA ILE A 170 -1.10 2.57 18.55
C ILE A 170 -1.92 2.14 19.75
N ASN A 171 -3.12 2.70 19.89
CA ASN A 171 -4.12 2.18 20.79
C ASN A 171 -4.84 0.99 20.14
N LYS A 172 -4.62 -0.21 20.68
CA LYS A 172 -5.17 -1.48 20.15
C LYS A 172 -6.62 -1.73 20.55
N GLN A 173 -7.21 -0.88 21.39
CA GLN A 173 -8.64 -0.92 21.69
C GLN A 173 -9.39 0.06 20.79
N HIS A 174 -9.77 -0.44 19.60
CA HIS A 174 -10.38 0.33 18.51
C HIS A 174 -11.70 1.04 18.86
N ALA A 175 -12.39 0.61 19.93
CA ALA A 175 -13.69 1.16 20.32
C ALA A 175 -13.59 2.57 20.93
N THR A 176 -12.49 2.89 21.63
CA THR A 176 -12.37 4.12 22.41
C THR A 176 -11.11 4.88 22.02
N SER A 177 -11.29 6.12 21.57
CA SER A 177 -10.18 6.99 21.18
C SER A 177 -9.55 7.67 22.38
N VAL A 178 -8.25 7.94 22.28
CA VAL A 178 -7.50 8.64 23.33
C VAL A 178 -7.20 10.05 22.89
N VAL A 179 -7.67 11.04 23.66
CA VAL A 179 -7.30 12.43 23.44
C VAL A 179 -5.93 12.68 24.07
N LEU A 180 -4.99 13.12 23.23
CA LEU A 180 -3.67 13.56 23.69
C LEU A 180 -3.81 14.87 24.47
N ARG A 181 -3.06 14.98 25.58
CA ARG A 181 -3.10 16.15 26.44
C ARG A 181 -2.57 17.40 25.73
N ASP A 182 -3.00 18.57 26.21
CA ASP A 182 -2.56 19.88 25.71
C ASP A 182 -1.05 20.14 25.86
N ASP A 183 -0.40 19.46 26.80
CA ASP A 183 1.04 19.55 27.11
C ASP A 183 1.85 18.42 26.48
N PHE A 184 1.27 17.68 25.50
CA PHE A 184 1.96 16.60 24.82
C PHE A 184 3.29 17.06 24.21
N LEU A 185 4.39 16.41 24.60
CA LEU A 185 5.77 16.75 24.27
C LEU A 185 6.15 18.21 24.57
N ALA A 186 5.51 18.85 25.55
CA ALA A 186 5.61 20.29 25.82
C ALA A 186 5.34 21.18 24.59
N ASN A 187 4.66 20.66 23.56
CA ASN A 187 4.55 21.27 22.23
C ASN A 187 5.91 21.60 21.57
N ASP A 188 6.99 20.89 21.94
CA ASP A 188 8.36 21.12 21.47
C ASP A 188 9.03 19.81 21.04
N ALA A 189 8.87 19.48 19.76
CA ALA A 189 9.50 18.35 19.07
C ALA A 189 9.98 18.76 17.67
N PRO A 190 10.97 19.67 17.56
CA PRO A 190 11.41 20.28 16.29
C PRO A 190 12.08 19.28 15.34
N GLY A 191 12.59 18.17 15.89
CA GLY A 191 13.19 17.07 15.14
C GLY A 191 12.17 16.17 14.45
N LEU A 192 10.87 16.29 14.75
CA LEU A 192 9.88 15.31 14.31
C LEU A 192 9.69 15.33 12.80
N ARG A 193 9.79 14.15 12.18
CA ARG A 193 9.65 13.92 10.73
C ARG A 193 8.55 12.90 10.41
N GLU A 194 8.34 11.93 11.29
CA GLU A 194 7.35 10.86 11.11
C GLU A 194 6.38 10.88 12.30
N LEU A 195 5.08 11.01 12.03
CA LEU A 195 4.03 10.94 13.06
C LEU A 195 2.95 9.95 12.63
N SER A 196 2.75 8.92 13.43
CA SER A 196 1.72 7.90 13.26
C SER A 196 0.86 7.79 14.50
N LEU A 197 -0.44 8.09 14.39
CA LEU A 197 -1.40 8.02 15.49
C LEU A 197 -2.56 7.11 15.09
N GLN A 198 -2.73 5.98 15.79
CA GLN A 198 -3.84 5.06 15.58
C GLN A 198 -4.75 5.05 16.81
N HIS A 199 -6.01 5.43 16.61
CA HIS A 199 -7.04 5.60 17.65
C HIS A 199 -6.63 6.61 18.74
N CYS A 200 -5.95 7.68 18.33
CA CYS A 200 -5.62 8.84 19.16
C CYS A 200 -6.09 10.15 18.48
N VAL A 201 -6.50 11.14 19.27
CA VAL A 201 -6.87 12.49 18.84
C VAL A 201 -5.77 13.46 19.23
N LEU A 202 -5.36 14.32 18.31
CA LEU A 202 -4.38 15.38 18.55
C LEU A 202 -5.01 16.78 18.41
N HIS A 203 -4.65 17.71 19.30
CA HIS A 203 -5.05 19.12 19.21
C HIS A 203 -4.13 19.92 18.26
N TRP A 204 -4.45 19.89 16.95
CA TRP A 204 -3.65 20.45 15.85
C TRP A 204 -3.23 21.92 16.01
N GLY A 205 -4.10 22.77 16.56
CA GLY A 205 -3.85 24.21 16.65
C GLY A 205 -2.59 24.57 17.44
N ARG A 206 -2.27 23.82 18.50
CA ARG A 206 -1.16 24.13 19.42
C ARG A 206 0.18 23.55 18.97
N MET A 207 0.17 22.36 18.37
CA MET A 207 1.39 21.69 17.90
C MET A 207 1.81 22.06 16.49
N SER A 208 1.00 22.84 15.76
CA SER A 208 1.24 23.20 14.34
C SER A 208 2.66 23.70 14.05
N LYS A 209 3.26 24.51 14.94
CA LYS A 209 4.65 24.98 14.80
C LYS A 209 5.69 23.86 14.93
N SER A 210 5.54 23.00 15.95
CA SER A 210 6.44 21.88 16.20
C SER A 210 6.39 20.82 15.11
N LEU A 211 5.26 20.71 14.41
CA LEU A 211 5.05 19.73 13.34
C LEU A 211 5.45 20.26 11.95
N SER A 212 5.95 21.50 11.83
CA SER A 212 6.30 22.10 10.54
C SER A 212 7.36 21.32 9.73
N GLY A 213 8.25 20.59 10.42
CA GLY A 213 9.26 19.72 9.79
C GLY A 213 8.76 18.33 9.39
N LEU A 214 7.48 18.02 9.58
CA LEU A 214 6.92 16.69 9.34
C LEU A 214 6.99 16.31 7.85
N ARG A 215 7.39 15.07 7.59
CA ARG A 215 7.54 14.46 6.26
C ARG A 215 6.51 13.36 6.02
N GLU A 216 6.13 12.64 7.07
CA GLU A 216 5.16 11.57 7.02
C GLU A 216 4.13 11.75 8.12
N LEU A 217 2.85 11.78 7.73
CA LEU A 217 1.72 11.85 8.64
C LEU A 217 0.77 10.69 8.38
N ILE A 218 0.62 9.81 9.36
CA ILE A 218 -0.31 8.68 9.31
C ILE A 218 -1.31 8.83 10.46
N LEU A 219 -2.58 8.96 10.12
CA LEU A 219 -3.66 9.08 11.09
C LEU A 219 -4.67 7.98 10.83
N GLN A 220 -4.93 7.16 11.84
CA GLN A 220 -5.94 6.13 11.78
C GLN A 220 -6.98 6.33 12.88
N GLY A 221 -8.22 6.45 12.45
CA GLY A 221 -9.39 6.63 13.28
C GLY A 221 -10.25 5.38 13.38
N GLY A 222 -11.41 5.59 14.00
CA GLY A 222 -12.54 4.68 14.06
C GLY A 222 -13.81 5.51 14.23
N GLU A 223 -14.97 4.89 14.46
CA GLU A 223 -16.24 5.63 14.57
C GLU A 223 -16.22 6.72 15.65
N SER A 224 -15.48 6.49 16.74
CA SER A 224 -15.30 7.41 17.86
C SER A 224 -14.11 8.38 17.71
N ASN A 225 -13.31 8.29 16.64
CA ASN A 225 -12.07 9.10 16.46
C ASN A 225 -12.13 10.09 15.29
N ARG A 226 -13.31 10.32 14.69
CA ARG A 226 -13.39 11.20 13.52
C ARG A 226 -13.08 12.63 13.94
N ILE A 227 -12.27 13.31 13.13
CA ILE A 227 -12.03 14.74 13.26
C ILE A 227 -13.38 15.44 13.21
N SER A 228 -13.72 16.19 14.26
CA SER A 228 -14.95 16.98 14.29
C SER A 228 -14.90 18.06 13.20
N ARG A 229 -16.05 18.58 12.79
CA ARG A 229 -16.09 19.64 11.77
C ARG A 229 -15.30 20.89 12.20
N SER A 230 -15.36 21.25 13.48
CA SER A 230 -14.59 22.36 14.05
C SER A 230 -13.08 22.09 14.02
N ASP A 231 -12.66 20.85 14.25
CA ASP A 231 -11.24 20.47 14.28
C ASP A 231 -10.64 20.31 12.88
N LEU A 232 -11.47 20.08 11.86
CA LEU A 232 -10.98 19.94 10.47
C LEU A 232 -10.35 21.24 9.96
N LYS A 233 -10.89 22.40 10.37
CA LYS A 233 -10.28 23.70 10.11
C LYS A 233 -8.89 23.81 10.74
N ALA A 234 -8.76 23.45 12.00
CA ALA A 234 -7.48 23.48 12.71
C ALA A 234 -6.47 22.48 12.12
N PHE A 235 -6.94 21.31 11.69
CA PHE A 235 -6.14 20.31 10.98
C PHE A 235 -5.59 20.85 9.66
N LEU A 236 -6.43 21.45 8.81
CA LEU A 236 -5.98 22.03 7.54
C LEU A 236 -5.00 23.19 7.72
N GLN A 237 -5.20 24.02 8.75
CA GLN A 237 -4.26 25.08 9.11
C GLN A 237 -2.91 24.51 9.58
N ALA A 238 -2.93 23.40 10.34
CA ALA A 238 -1.70 22.71 10.72
C ALA A 238 -0.99 22.09 9.51
N LEU A 239 -1.73 21.43 8.60
CA LEU A 239 -1.18 20.90 7.35
C LEU A 239 -0.52 22.01 6.52
N GLN A 240 -1.10 23.21 6.47
CA GLN A 240 -0.52 24.35 5.77
C GLN A 240 0.86 24.76 6.31
N MET A 241 1.21 24.41 7.54
CA MET A 241 2.55 24.64 8.09
C MET A 241 3.55 23.53 7.75
N MET A 242 3.09 22.37 7.28
CA MET A 242 3.89 21.18 7.01
C MET A 242 4.39 21.16 5.55
N GLN A 243 5.20 22.17 5.19
CA GLN A 243 5.65 22.35 3.80
C GLN A 243 6.63 21.26 3.31
N ALA A 244 7.21 20.49 4.23
CA ALA A 244 8.11 19.37 3.93
C ALA A 244 7.40 18.01 3.86
N LEU A 245 6.05 17.99 3.92
CA LEU A 245 5.27 16.76 3.95
C LEU A 245 5.33 16.03 2.61
N LYS A 246 5.80 14.77 2.63
CA LYS A 246 5.95 13.87 1.48
C LYS A 246 4.85 12.81 1.42
N SER A 247 4.42 12.30 2.57
CA SER A 247 3.37 11.28 2.66
C SER A 247 2.27 11.70 3.64
N LEU A 248 1.03 11.66 3.18
CA LEU A 248 -0.18 11.89 3.98
C LEU A 248 -1.08 10.67 3.88
N GLU A 249 -1.31 9.99 5.01
CA GLU A 249 -2.22 8.85 5.10
C GLU A 249 -3.30 9.08 6.15
N LEU A 250 -4.56 9.04 5.72
CA LEU A 250 -5.73 9.29 6.55
C LEU A 250 -6.68 8.10 6.44
N TRP A 251 -6.87 7.37 7.53
CA TRP A 251 -7.68 6.16 7.58
C TRP A 251 -8.86 6.37 8.53
N ASP A 252 -10.08 6.45 8.00
CA ASP A 252 -11.34 6.57 8.75
C ASP A 252 -11.40 7.73 9.76
N ILE A 253 -10.68 8.83 9.46
CA ILE A 253 -10.58 9.98 10.36
C ILE A 253 -11.34 11.22 9.90
N LEU A 254 -11.75 11.29 8.64
CA LEU A 254 -12.48 12.43 8.08
C LEU A 254 -13.94 12.45 8.56
N PRO A 255 -14.56 13.64 8.74
CA PRO A 255 -15.94 13.74 9.22
C PRO A 255 -16.98 13.21 8.21
N TYR A 256 -18.17 12.89 8.72
CA TYR A 256 -19.35 12.59 7.91
C TYR A 256 -20.19 13.85 7.60
N GLY A 257 -20.81 13.81 6.42
CA GLY A 257 -21.83 14.76 5.98
C GLY A 257 -21.32 15.82 5.01
N ASP A 258 -22.27 16.51 4.38
CA ASP A 258 -22.01 17.58 3.42
C ASP A 258 -21.51 18.80 4.19
N SER A 259 -20.21 19.06 4.14
CA SER A 259 -19.65 20.30 4.65
C SER A 259 -18.48 20.68 3.79
N VAL A 260 -18.76 21.63 2.90
CA VAL A 260 -17.80 22.34 2.08
C VAL A 260 -16.95 23.19 3.01
N ILE A 261 -15.65 22.90 3.11
CA ILE A 261 -14.73 23.84 3.74
C ILE A 261 -14.45 24.91 2.68
N VAL A 262 -15.37 25.86 2.57
CA VAL A 262 -15.15 27.06 1.76
C VAL A 262 -14.22 27.96 2.55
N GLY A 263 -12.93 27.99 2.19
CA GLY A 263 -12.05 29.10 2.60
C GLY A 263 -10.66 28.76 3.10
N ILE A 264 -10.25 27.49 3.19
CA ILE A 264 -8.84 27.14 3.46
C ILE A 264 -8.35 26.25 2.35
N LEU A 265 -7.48 26.82 1.50
CA LEU A 265 -6.72 26.09 0.50
C LEU A 265 -5.32 25.83 1.05
N THR A 266 -5.04 24.57 1.35
CA THR A 266 -3.76 24.11 1.87
C THR A 266 -2.91 23.61 0.71
N THR A 267 -1.79 24.26 0.43
CA THR A 267 -0.83 23.81 -0.59
C THR A 267 0.29 23.01 0.08
N LEU A 268 0.53 21.80 -0.42
CA LEU A 268 1.57 20.88 0.04
C LEU A 268 2.52 20.57 -1.15
N PRO A 269 3.61 21.34 -1.32
CA PRO A 269 4.40 21.32 -2.55
C PRO A 269 5.29 20.08 -2.71
N GLU A 270 5.75 19.48 -1.61
CA GLU A 270 6.65 18.32 -1.59
C GLU A 270 5.89 16.98 -1.49
N LEU A 271 4.56 17.01 -1.61
CA LEU A 271 3.73 15.85 -1.40
C LEU A 271 3.88 14.85 -2.56
N GLU A 272 4.33 13.64 -2.22
CA GLU A 272 4.62 12.56 -3.16
C GLU A 272 3.56 11.46 -3.09
N SER A 273 2.88 11.29 -1.94
CA SER A 273 1.91 10.22 -1.70
C SER A 273 0.75 10.70 -0.82
N VAL A 274 -0.48 10.44 -1.27
CA VAL A 274 -1.73 10.72 -0.54
C VAL A 274 -2.56 9.45 -0.49
N ARG A 275 -2.84 8.95 0.71
CA ARG A 275 -3.75 7.83 0.95
C ARG A 275 -4.91 8.24 1.83
N VAL A 276 -6.13 7.98 1.39
CA VAL A 276 -7.35 8.38 2.11
C VAL A 276 -8.34 7.23 2.11
N THR A 277 -8.70 6.74 3.29
CA THR A 277 -9.82 5.81 3.49
C THR A 277 -10.88 6.48 4.35
N GLY A 278 -12.14 6.36 3.99
CA GLY A 278 -13.25 6.84 4.82
C GLY A 278 -14.48 7.24 4.01
N SER A 279 -15.27 8.16 4.53
CA SER A 279 -16.50 8.61 3.87
C SER A 279 -16.22 9.27 2.52
N VAL A 280 -17.06 9.02 1.51
CA VAL A 280 -16.90 9.65 0.20
C VAL A 280 -16.98 11.17 0.28
N THR A 281 -17.87 11.72 1.12
CA THR A 281 -17.99 13.17 1.33
C THR A 281 -16.76 13.75 2.01
N GLY A 282 -16.17 13.03 2.97
CA GLY A 282 -14.92 13.42 3.62
C GLY A 282 -13.75 13.46 2.63
N CYS A 283 -13.64 12.45 1.77
CA CYS A 283 -12.63 12.40 0.70
C CYS A 283 -12.75 13.61 -0.22
N VAL A 284 -13.97 13.94 -0.67
CA VAL A 284 -14.25 15.13 -1.50
C VAL A 284 -13.86 16.42 -0.78
N SER A 285 -14.24 16.58 0.49
CA SER A 285 -13.90 17.78 1.26
C SER A 285 -12.39 17.96 1.42
N LEU A 286 -11.63 16.88 1.64
CA LEU A 286 -10.18 16.93 1.70
C LEU A 286 -9.56 17.32 0.35
N LEU A 287 -9.96 16.66 -0.75
CA LEU A 287 -9.44 16.96 -2.08
C LEU A 287 -9.77 18.38 -2.56
N ASN A 288 -10.86 18.96 -2.06
CA ASN A 288 -11.18 20.37 -2.32
C ASN A 288 -10.34 21.35 -1.49
N ALA A 289 -9.87 20.92 -0.32
CA ALA A 289 -9.12 21.76 0.60
C ALA A 289 -7.60 21.67 0.41
N VAL A 290 -7.09 20.60 -0.20
CA VAL A 290 -5.65 20.35 -0.32
C VAL A 290 -5.23 20.32 -1.80
N THR A 291 -4.21 21.12 -2.13
CA THR A 291 -3.54 21.12 -3.45
C THR A 291 -2.15 20.52 -3.32
N PHE A 292 -1.78 19.64 -4.24
CA PHE A 292 -0.51 18.94 -4.28
C PHE A 292 -0.05 18.69 -5.73
N PRO A 293 1.23 18.36 -5.98
CA PRO A 293 1.75 18.13 -7.33
C PRO A 293 1.01 17.01 -8.07
N SER A 294 0.79 17.19 -9.38
CA SER A 294 0.10 16.19 -10.22
C SER A 294 0.84 14.85 -10.35
N LYS A 295 2.14 14.81 -10.01
CA LYS A 295 2.94 13.58 -9.99
C LYS A 295 2.78 12.75 -8.71
N ALA A 296 2.08 13.28 -7.70
CA ALA A 296 1.85 12.58 -6.45
C ALA A 296 1.02 11.32 -6.69
N PHE A 297 1.39 10.23 -6.00
CA PHE A 297 0.59 9.03 -5.93
C PHE A 297 -0.68 9.29 -5.11
N LEU A 298 -1.83 8.87 -5.63
CA LEU A 298 -3.12 9.04 -4.98
C LEU A 298 -3.80 7.68 -4.79
N ASP A 299 -4.16 7.34 -3.56
CA ASP A 299 -4.91 6.14 -3.22
C ASP A 299 -6.12 6.50 -2.35
N ILE A 300 -7.32 6.34 -2.90
CA ILE A 300 -8.55 6.71 -2.22
C ILE A 300 -9.46 5.48 -2.14
N ASN A 301 -9.81 5.12 -0.91
CA ASN A 301 -10.84 4.13 -0.61
C ASN A 301 -12.05 4.84 0.02
N ALA A 302 -12.96 5.26 -0.85
CA ALA A 302 -14.18 5.97 -0.48
C ALA A 302 -15.32 5.01 -0.15
N ILE A 303 -16.03 5.33 0.93
CA ILE A 303 -17.13 4.53 1.45
C ILE A 303 -18.40 5.39 1.46
N VAL A 304 -19.45 4.89 0.82
CA VAL A 304 -20.79 5.48 0.84
C VAL A 304 -21.58 4.87 2.00
N PRO A 305 -22.12 5.68 2.93
CA PRO A 305 -22.96 5.16 4.01
C PRO A 305 -24.24 4.48 3.49
N THR A 306 -24.78 3.55 4.27
CA THR A 306 -26.10 2.96 4.03
C THR A 306 -27.20 4.03 4.06
N GLY A 307 -28.02 4.09 3.01
CA GLY A 307 -29.11 5.06 2.84
C GLY A 307 -28.80 6.20 1.87
N ASP A 308 -27.52 6.49 1.60
CA ASP A 308 -27.12 7.50 0.62
C ASP A 308 -27.09 6.92 -0.80
N SER A 309 -27.47 7.75 -1.78
CA SER A 309 -27.30 7.46 -3.21
C SER A 309 -25.88 7.80 -3.64
N ILE A 310 -25.27 6.90 -4.42
CA ILE A 310 -23.93 7.12 -5.01
C ILE A 310 -23.95 8.35 -5.91
N LEU A 311 -25.04 8.53 -6.67
CA LEU A 311 -25.18 9.61 -7.63
C LEU A 311 -25.04 10.99 -6.96
N SER A 312 -25.61 11.16 -5.77
CA SER A 312 -25.58 12.46 -5.07
C SER A 312 -24.27 12.72 -4.32
N LYS A 313 -23.64 11.67 -3.75
CA LYS A 313 -22.48 11.85 -2.85
C LYS A 313 -21.13 11.62 -3.51
N ALA A 314 -21.04 10.73 -4.49
CA ALA A 314 -19.76 10.31 -5.07
C ALA A 314 -19.38 11.11 -6.32
N PHE A 315 -20.34 11.60 -7.11
CA PHE A 315 -20.05 12.35 -8.36
C PHE A 315 -19.08 13.52 -8.18
N PRO A 316 -19.15 14.32 -7.10
CA PRO A 316 -18.22 15.43 -6.89
C PRO A 316 -16.74 15.03 -6.80
N ILE A 317 -16.42 13.74 -6.57
CA ILE A 317 -15.04 13.28 -6.50
C ILE A 317 -14.39 13.13 -7.88
N LEU A 318 -15.19 12.77 -8.90
CA LEU A 318 -14.66 12.39 -10.21
C LEU A 318 -13.88 13.53 -10.89
N PRO A 319 -14.39 14.78 -10.97
CA PRO A 319 -13.64 15.87 -11.60
C PRO A 319 -12.26 16.12 -10.98
N ARG A 320 -12.09 15.83 -9.68
CA ARG A 320 -10.81 15.97 -8.98
C ARG A 320 -9.83 14.86 -9.36
N LEU A 321 -10.29 13.61 -9.37
CA LEU A 321 -9.48 12.46 -9.81
C LEU A 321 -9.00 12.65 -11.25
N ILE A 322 -9.88 13.18 -12.10
CA ILE A 322 -9.63 13.39 -13.53
C ILE A 322 -8.61 14.48 -13.81
N ASN A 323 -8.72 15.63 -13.14
CA ASN A 323 -7.73 16.69 -13.26
C ASN A 323 -6.32 16.17 -12.93
N ILE A 324 -6.22 15.32 -11.90
CA ILE A 324 -4.95 14.69 -11.53
C ILE A 324 -4.50 13.71 -12.62
N ALA A 325 -5.38 12.86 -13.12
CA ALA A 325 -5.08 11.84 -14.13
C ALA A 325 -4.69 12.44 -15.51
N GLU A 326 -5.22 13.60 -15.88
CA GLU A 326 -5.02 14.24 -17.20
C GLU A 326 -3.56 14.39 -17.61
N HIS A 327 -2.67 14.58 -16.63
CA HIS A 327 -1.27 14.82 -16.88
C HIS A 327 -0.45 13.55 -17.19
N TYR A 328 -0.96 12.36 -16.92
CA TYR A 328 -0.18 11.13 -17.04
C TYR A 328 -0.97 9.88 -17.46
N ALA A 329 -2.28 9.95 -17.70
CA ALA A 329 -3.08 8.78 -18.07
C ALA A 329 -2.64 8.16 -19.41
N GLU A 330 -1.80 7.13 -19.35
CA GLU A 330 -1.40 6.32 -20.52
C GLU A 330 -2.14 4.98 -20.57
N SER A 331 -2.47 4.41 -19.40
CA SER A 331 -3.35 3.25 -19.29
C SER A 331 -4.38 3.43 -18.19
N ILE A 332 -5.60 2.93 -18.41
CA ILE A 332 -6.70 2.97 -17.46
C ILE A 332 -7.24 1.56 -17.24
N TYR A 333 -7.47 1.19 -15.99
CA TYR A 333 -8.25 0.02 -15.61
C TYR A 333 -9.49 0.47 -14.84
N MET A 334 -10.66 0.05 -15.31
CA MET A 334 -11.94 0.38 -14.69
C MET A 334 -12.77 -0.89 -14.53
N CYS A 335 -13.24 -1.16 -13.31
CA CYS A 335 -14.04 -2.34 -13.01
C CYS A 335 -15.20 -2.03 -12.05
N THR A 336 -16.35 -2.64 -12.30
CA THR A 336 -17.46 -2.70 -11.34
C THR A 336 -17.66 -4.13 -10.89
N MET A 337 -17.46 -4.38 -9.59
CA MET A 337 -17.81 -5.64 -8.94
C MET A 337 -19.08 -5.44 -8.10
N THR A 338 -19.67 -6.55 -7.62
CA THR A 338 -20.96 -6.61 -6.90
C THR A 338 -21.16 -5.58 -5.77
N ASN A 339 -20.09 -5.03 -5.18
CA ASN A 339 -20.17 -3.95 -4.18
C ASN A 339 -19.00 -2.96 -4.25
N ARG A 340 -18.33 -2.85 -5.40
CA ARG A 340 -17.15 -1.98 -5.51
C ARG A 340 -16.95 -1.47 -6.93
N PHE A 341 -16.74 -0.17 -7.06
CA PHE A 341 -16.13 0.39 -8.26
C PHE A 341 -14.64 0.58 -8.03
N VAL A 342 -13.84 0.26 -9.05
CA VAL A 342 -12.39 0.38 -9.06
C VAL A 342 -11.98 1.18 -10.28
N LEU A 343 -11.18 2.22 -10.07
CA LEU A 343 -10.49 2.96 -11.10
C LEU A 343 -9.00 3.00 -10.77
N ARG A 344 -8.17 2.56 -11.70
CA ARG A 344 -6.72 2.69 -11.64
C ARG A 344 -6.20 3.39 -12.87
N VAL A 345 -5.28 4.32 -12.67
CA VAL A 345 -4.63 5.07 -13.76
C VAL A 345 -3.12 4.91 -13.66
N PHE A 346 -2.50 4.63 -14.81
CA PHE A 346 -1.07 4.33 -14.93
C PHE A 346 -0.41 5.35 -15.86
N ASP A 347 0.85 5.66 -15.56
CA ASP A 347 1.73 6.55 -16.34
C ASP A 347 2.57 5.83 -17.40
N HIS A 348 2.26 4.56 -17.66
CA HIS A 348 2.93 3.70 -18.61
C HIS A 348 1.92 2.82 -19.36
N LYS A 349 2.38 2.24 -20.47
CA LYS A 349 1.61 1.38 -21.38
C LYS A 349 1.56 -0.07 -20.90
N ASP A 350 0.75 -0.88 -21.58
CA ASP A 350 0.78 -2.35 -21.56
C ASP A 350 0.56 -3.01 -20.20
N VAL A 351 -0.33 -2.44 -19.39
CA VAL A 351 -0.80 -3.09 -18.15
C VAL A 351 -1.71 -4.26 -18.52
N ARG A 352 -1.12 -5.45 -18.67
CA ARG A 352 -1.84 -6.69 -19.04
C ARG A 352 -2.80 -7.18 -17.95
N HIS A 353 -2.55 -6.85 -16.69
CA HIS A 353 -3.41 -7.23 -15.58
C HIS A 353 -3.35 -6.17 -14.46
N PRO A 354 -4.48 -5.79 -13.85
CA PRO A 354 -4.55 -4.70 -12.86
C PRO A 354 -3.65 -4.88 -11.64
N SER A 355 -3.32 -6.12 -11.25
CA SER A 355 -2.41 -6.40 -10.13
C SER A 355 -0.93 -6.19 -10.48
N HIS A 356 -0.59 -6.02 -11.75
CA HIS A 356 0.78 -5.82 -12.22
C HIS A 356 1.02 -4.32 -12.45
N GLY A 357 2.11 -3.81 -11.89
CA GLY A 357 2.53 -2.41 -12.05
C GLY A 357 2.10 -1.49 -10.90
N LEU A 358 2.81 -0.37 -10.76
CA LEU A 358 2.52 0.67 -9.79
C LEU A 358 1.65 1.74 -10.47
N SER A 359 0.36 1.74 -10.16
CA SER A 359 -0.55 2.81 -10.58
C SER A 359 -0.20 4.13 -9.89
N ARG A 360 -0.51 5.25 -10.54
CA ARG A 360 -0.39 6.61 -9.97
C ARG A 360 -1.65 7.05 -9.25
N LEU A 361 -2.80 6.56 -9.70
CA LEU A 361 -4.09 6.78 -9.07
C LEU A 361 -4.76 5.44 -8.82
N ASN A 362 -5.19 5.23 -7.59
CA ASN A 362 -6.10 4.17 -7.18
C ASN A 362 -7.33 4.81 -6.55
N PHE A 363 -8.50 4.47 -7.07
CA PHE A 363 -9.76 4.87 -6.50
C PHE A 363 -10.67 3.67 -6.36
N TYR A 364 -11.13 3.44 -5.14
CA TYR A 364 -12.09 2.42 -4.79
C TYR A 364 -13.31 3.09 -4.18
N LEU A 365 -14.49 2.71 -4.65
CA LEU A 365 -15.76 3.17 -4.10
C LEU A 365 -16.55 1.96 -3.63
N SER A 366 -16.92 1.94 -2.35
CA SER A 366 -17.64 0.84 -1.71
C SER A 366 -18.81 1.32 -0.85
N LYS A 367 -19.71 0.43 -0.41
CA LYS A 367 -20.86 0.74 0.46
C LYS A 367 -20.76 -0.07 1.76
N THR A 368 -21.09 0.53 2.90
CA THR A 368 -20.83 -0.04 4.25
C THR A 368 -21.54 -1.36 4.57
N ALA A 369 -22.73 -1.62 4.01
CA ALA A 369 -23.48 -2.85 4.27
C ALA A 369 -24.61 -3.06 3.25
N ARG A 370 -25.10 -4.31 3.16
CA ARG A 370 -26.22 -4.76 2.30
C ARG A 370 -27.49 -3.91 2.55
N PRO A 371 -28.37 -3.69 1.56
CA PRO A 371 -28.50 -4.42 0.30
C PRO A 371 -27.32 -4.15 -0.63
N TYR A 372 -26.99 -5.16 -1.44
CA TYR A 372 -26.01 -5.04 -2.51
C TYR A 372 -26.15 -3.69 -3.20
N MET A 373 -25.05 -3.03 -3.54
CA MET A 373 -25.15 -1.90 -4.46
C MET A 373 -25.97 -2.38 -5.66
N GLN A 374 -26.98 -1.60 -6.06
CA GLN A 374 -27.65 -1.90 -7.31
C GLN A 374 -26.60 -1.74 -8.39
N GLN A 375 -26.28 -2.82 -9.11
CA GLN A 375 -25.27 -2.83 -10.18
C GLN A 375 -25.47 -1.64 -11.13
N VAL A 376 -26.73 -1.28 -11.40
CA VAL A 376 -27.14 -0.11 -12.19
C VAL A 376 -26.57 1.23 -11.67
N GLU A 377 -26.51 1.46 -10.36
CA GLU A 377 -25.92 2.71 -9.83
C GLU A 377 -24.40 2.76 -10.05
N LEU A 378 -23.71 1.63 -9.88
CA LEU A 378 -22.27 1.51 -10.13
C LEU A 378 -21.95 1.66 -11.61
N ASP A 379 -22.74 1.03 -12.47
CA ASP A 379 -22.60 1.10 -13.91
C ASP A 379 -22.84 2.53 -14.42
N ASN A 380 -23.84 3.23 -13.88
CA ASN A 380 -24.08 4.66 -14.18
C ASN A 380 -22.91 5.54 -13.71
N PHE A 381 -22.34 5.26 -12.54
CA PHE A 381 -21.16 5.97 -12.05
C PHE A 381 -19.94 5.72 -12.93
N ALA A 382 -19.72 4.47 -13.36
CA ALA A 382 -18.64 4.09 -14.28
C ALA A 382 -18.79 4.76 -15.64
N LYS A 383 -20.00 4.74 -16.22
CA LYS A 383 -20.32 5.45 -17.46
C LYS A 383 -20.04 6.94 -17.34
N HIS A 384 -20.43 7.57 -16.23
CA HIS A 384 -20.12 8.98 -16.02
C HIS A 384 -18.61 9.20 -15.90
N ALA A 385 -17.88 8.35 -15.16
CA ALA A 385 -16.43 8.45 -15.08
C ALA A 385 -15.76 8.39 -16.46
N LEU A 386 -16.19 7.47 -17.35
CA LEU A 386 -15.70 7.40 -18.73
C LEU A 386 -15.96 8.68 -19.54
N HIS A 387 -17.13 9.30 -19.37
CA HIS A 387 -17.48 10.52 -20.08
C HIS A 387 -16.56 11.70 -19.77
N ILE A 388 -16.07 11.80 -18.54
CA ILE A 388 -15.22 12.91 -18.09
C ILE A 388 -13.73 12.58 -18.03
N LEU A 389 -13.33 11.31 -18.22
CA LEU A 389 -11.92 10.93 -18.20
C LEU A 389 -11.13 11.61 -19.35
N PRO A 390 -9.86 11.99 -19.10
CA PRO A 390 -9.03 12.62 -20.12
C PRO A 390 -8.39 11.54 -20.99
N LEU A 391 -9.05 11.20 -22.11
CA LEU A 391 -8.67 10.06 -22.95
C LEU A 391 -7.63 10.39 -24.04
N THR A 392 -7.20 11.65 -24.17
CA THR A 392 -6.38 12.12 -25.31
C THR A 392 -4.99 11.51 -25.41
N ARG A 393 -4.44 11.01 -24.30
CA ARG A 393 -3.13 10.33 -24.21
C ARG A 393 -3.23 8.82 -24.06
N LEU A 394 -4.45 8.30 -23.95
CA LEU A 394 -4.71 6.92 -23.60
C LEU A 394 -4.17 5.99 -24.67
N SER A 395 -3.35 5.03 -24.24
CA SER A 395 -2.74 4.01 -25.09
C SER A 395 -3.34 2.63 -24.91
N SER A 396 -3.79 2.34 -23.68
CA SER A 396 -4.45 1.10 -23.32
C SER A 396 -5.62 1.36 -22.39
N ILE A 397 -6.71 0.63 -22.56
CA ILE A 397 -7.82 0.63 -21.61
C ILE A 397 -8.29 -0.78 -21.31
N ASN A 398 -8.55 -1.06 -20.04
CA ASN A 398 -9.26 -2.25 -19.59
C ASN A 398 -10.59 -1.83 -18.93
N VAL A 399 -11.69 -2.35 -19.48
CA VAL A 399 -13.05 -2.09 -19.02
C VAL A 399 -13.69 -3.42 -18.61
N ALA A 400 -14.01 -3.53 -17.33
CA ALA A 400 -14.70 -4.65 -16.70
C ALA A 400 -15.95 -4.15 -15.98
N VAL A 401 -16.83 -3.48 -16.74
CA VAL A 401 -18.05 -2.84 -16.22
C VAL A 401 -19.27 -3.71 -16.55
N GLY A 402 -20.36 -3.60 -15.80
CA GLY A 402 -21.63 -4.26 -16.13
C GLY A 402 -22.26 -3.74 -17.43
N ASN A 403 -23.55 -4.05 -17.63
CA ASN A 403 -24.30 -3.73 -18.87
C ASN A 403 -24.64 -2.24 -19.06
N GLY A 404 -23.94 -1.31 -18.39
CA GLY A 404 -24.24 0.12 -18.45
C GLY A 404 -23.66 0.88 -19.64
N ILE A 405 -22.68 0.30 -20.35
CA ILE A 405 -21.99 0.96 -21.47
C ILE A 405 -22.55 0.41 -22.79
N SER A 406 -23.21 1.26 -23.59
CA SER A 406 -23.78 0.85 -24.87
C SER A 406 -22.74 0.83 -26.00
N ALA A 407 -23.13 0.30 -27.17
CA ALA A 407 -22.27 0.32 -28.35
C ALA A 407 -21.95 1.77 -28.80
N GLU A 408 -22.93 2.67 -28.73
CA GLU A 408 -22.76 4.09 -29.06
C GLU A 408 -21.79 4.78 -28.09
N ASP A 409 -21.84 4.44 -26.80
CA ASP A 409 -20.90 4.95 -25.80
C ASP A 409 -19.45 4.57 -26.16
N TYR A 410 -19.19 3.32 -26.56
CA TYR A 410 -17.86 2.89 -26.98
C TYR A 410 -17.33 3.68 -28.19
N ILE A 411 -18.18 3.91 -29.20
CA ILE A 411 -17.82 4.70 -30.39
C ILE A 411 -17.55 6.15 -29.98
N GLN A 412 -18.41 6.73 -29.16
CA GLN A 412 -18.30 8.11 -28.70
C GLN A 412 -17.01 8.35 -27.91
N TYR A 413 -16.67 7.47 -26.97
CA TYR A 413 -15.54 7.68 -26.06
C TYR A 413 -14.20 7.27 -26.66
N PHE A 414 -14.17 6.18 -27.43
CA PHE A 414 -12.90 5.57 -27.86
C PHE A 414 -12.71 5.51 -29.37
N GLY A 415 -13.78 5.68 -30.16
CA GLY A 415 -13.74 5.48 -31.60
C GLY A 415 -12.75 6.39 -32.33
N SER A 416 -12.60 7.64 -31.89
CA SER A 416 -11.71 8.64 -32.51
C SER A 416 -10.33 8.76 -31.86
N LEU A 417 -10.01 7.91 -30.87
CA LEU A 417 -8.76 8.01 -30.12
C LEU A 417 -7.59 7.45 -30.93
N THR A 418 -6.77 8.36 -31.48
CA THR A 418 -5.63 8.01 -32.35
C THR A 418 -4.44 7.36 -31.65
N LYS A 419 -4.41 7.44 -30.32
CA LYS A 419 -3.34 6.85 -29.50
C LYS A 419 -3.75 5.56 -28.81
N LEU A 420 -5.02 5.16 -28.90
CA LEU A 420 -5.50 3.95 -28.26
C LEU A 420 -5.11 2.73 -29.11
N HIS A 421 -4.15 1.95 -28.64
CA HIS A 421 -3.62 0.79 -29.35
C HIS A 421 -4.15 -0.52 -28.79
N THR A 422 -4.49 -0.56 -27.50
CA THR A 422 -4.94 -1.77 -26.81
C THR A 422 -6.27 -1.53 -26.14
N MET A 423 -7.22 -2.43 -26.36
CA MET A 423 -8.48 -2.44 -25.63
C MET A 423 -8.71 -3.83 -25.05
N THR A 424 -8.92 -3.88 -23.73
CA THR A 424 -9.34 -5.07 -23.01
C THR A 424 -10.76 -4.87 -22.53
N VAL A 425 -11.63 -5.81 -22.84
CA VAL A 425 -13.01 -5.85 -22.35
C VAL A 425 -13.25 -7.16 -21.61
N GLU A 426 -13.88 -7.06 -20.45
CA GLU A 426 -14.13 -8.19 -19.56
C GLU A 426 -15.61 -8.35 -19.27
N GLY A 427 -16.11 -9.57 -19.42
CA GLY A 427 -17.49 -9.91 -19.12
C GLY A 427 -18.50 -9.24 -20.07
N SER A 428 -19.63 -8.82 -19.51
CA SER A 428 -20.80 -8.47 -20.31
C SER A 428 -20.67 -7.15 -21.09
N CYS A 429 -19.84 -6.21 -20.64
CA CYS A 429 -19.56 -4.99 -21.41
C CYS A 429 -18.82 -5.26 -22.74
N GLY A 430 -18.20 -6.44 -22.88
CA GLY A 430 -17.54 -6.85 -24.13
C GLY A 430 -18.53 -7.06 -25.28
N TYR A 431 -19.77 -7.47 -25.02
CA TYR A 431 -20.78 -7.64 -26.07
C TYR A 431 -21.11 -6.31 -26.76
N SER A 432 -21.31 -5.25 -25.97
CA SER A 432 -21.57 -3.90 -26.50
C SER A 432 -20.37 -3.33 -27.24
N PHE A 433 -19.14 -3.64 -26.81
CA PHE A 433 -17.94 -3.30 -27.56
C PHE A 433 -17.90 -4.03 -28.91
N ILE A 434 -18.12 -5.35 -28.95
CA ILE A 434 -18.11 -6.10 -30.20
C ILE A 434 -19.21 -5.60 -31.14
N GLN A 435 -20.40 -5.27 -30.61
CA GLN A 435 -21.46 -4.65 -31.39
C GLN A 435 -21.02 -3.32 -31.99
N ALA A 436 -20.37 -2.44 -31.22
CA ALA A 436 -19.80 -1.18 -31.71
C ALA A 436 -18.75 -1.39 -32.81
N PHE A 437 -17.81 -2.31 -32.56
CA PHE A 437 -16.72 -2.65 -33.47
C PHE A 437 -17.25 -3.23 -34.79
N CYS A 438 -18.21 -4.14 -34.73
CA CYS A 438 -18.83 -4.74 -35.91
C CYS A 438 -19.64 -3.70 -36.69
N SER A 439 -20.52 -2.95 -36.01
CA SER A 439 -21.42 -2.01 -36.68
C SER A 439 -20.63 -0.92 -37.40
N SER A 440 -19.63 -0.35 -36.73
CA SER A 440 -18.73 0.65 -37.33
C SER A 440 -18.03 0.14 -38.59
N THR A 441 -17.58 -1.11 -38.57
CA THR A 441 -16.87 -1.74 -39.68
C THR A 441 -17.74 -1.91 -40.93
N PHE A 442 -19.04 -2.16 -40.77
CA PHE A 442 -19.94 -2.40 -41.92
C PHE A 442 -20.68 -1.14 -42.40
N THR A 443 -20.74 -0.07 -41.61
CA THR A 443 -21.52 1.13 -41.94
C THR A 443 -20.68 2.32 -42.41
N HIS A 444 -19.38 2.37 -42.12
CA HIS A 444 -18.50 3.49 -42.47
C HIS A 444 -17.63 3.19 -43.70
N PRO A 445 -17.27 4.21 -44.50
CA PRO A 445 -16.30 4.05 -45.57
C PRO A 445 -14.90 3.76 -45.00
N PRO A 446 -14.04 3.00 -45.72
CA PRO A 446 -12.66 2.75 -45.32
C PRO A 446 -11.90 4.06 -45.08
N GLY A 447 -11.13 4.14 -43.99
CA GLY A 447 -10.32 5.29 -43.59
C GLY A 447 -10.98 6.26 -42.60
N ASP A 448 -12.29 6.14 -42.34
CA ASP A 448 -13.04 6.93 -41.35
C ASP A 448 -13.83 6.05 -40.38
N ILE A 449 -13.32 4.84 -40.13
CA ILE A 449 -13.95 3.86 -39.26
C ILE A 449 -13.51 4.09 -37.80
N PRO A 450 -14.44 4.12 -36.83
CA PRO A 450 -14.12 4.06 -35.40
C PRO A 450 -13.09 2.98 -35.05
N PHE A 451 -12.25 3.26 -34.05
CA PHE A 451 -11.23 2.35 -33.52
C PHE A 451 -10.08 2.04 -34.50
N LEU A 452 -9.79 2.93 -35.45
CA LEU A 452 -8.76 2.72 -36.48
C LEU A 452 -7.35 2.49 -35.91
N SER A 453 -7.07 3.04 -34.73
CA SER A 453 -5.75 2.93 -34.08
C SER A 453 -5.57 1.65 -33.23
N LEU A 454 -6.65 0.88 -33.01
CA LEU A 454 -6.57 -0.36 -32.24
C LEU A 454 -5.72 -1.40 -32.98
N ARG A 455 -4.69 -1.88 -32.29
CA ARG A 455 -3.80 -2.95 -32.76
C ARG A 455 -4.00 -4.24 -31.98
N THR A 456 -4.40 -4.15 -30.72
CA THR A 456 -4.59 -5.29 -29.84
C THR A 456 -5.98 -5.24 -29.22
N ILE A 457 -6.75 -6.32 -29.39
CA ILE A 457 -8.04 -6.51 -28.73
C ILE A 457 -7.92 -7.71 -27.80
N VAL A 458 -8.29 -7.53 -26.53
CA VAL A 458 -8.30 -8.60 -25.53
C VAL A 458 -9.73 -8.82 -25.05
N LEU A 459 -10.26 -10.02 -25.25
CA LEU A 459 -11.58 -10.43 -24.76
C LEU A 459 -11.38 -11.35 -23.56
N GLN A 460 -12.01 -11.03 -22.43
CA GLN A 460 -11.89 -11.79 -21.18
C GLN A 460 -13.25 -12.15 -20.60
N HIS A 461 -13.40 -13.37 -20.07
CA HIS A 461 -14.62 -13.79 -19.35
C HIS A 461 -15.93 -13.60 -20.15
N MET A 462 -15.90 -13.81 -21.47
CA MET A 462 -17.06 -13.69 -22.36
C MET A 462 -17.54 -15.06 -22.85
N ASP A 463 -18.82 -15.19 -23.17
CA ASP A 463 -19.37 -16.32 -23.91
C ASP A 463 -19.48 -15.96 -25.40
N LEU A 464 -18.65 -16.57 -26.24
CA LEU A 464 -18.55 -16.21 -27.65
C LEU A 464 -19.67 -16.78 -28.54
N GLU A 465 -20.51 -17.68 -28.00
CA GLU A 465 -21.72 -18.17 -28.68
C GLU A 465 -22.97 -17.34 -28.38
N THR A 466 -22.90 -16.43 -27.40
CA THR A 466 -24.03 -15.55 -27.10
C THR A 466 -24.44 -14.74 -28.35
N PRO A 467 -25.71 -14.80 -28.79
CA PRO A 467 -26.17 -14.07 -29.96
C PRO A 467 -26.25 -12.57 -29.68
N LEU A 468 -25.68 -11.75 -30.57
CA LEU A 468 -25.91 -10.31 -30.61
C LEU A 468 -27.15 -10.03 -31.45
N ASP A 469 -28.26 -9.62 -30.80
CA ASP A 469 -29.60 -9.45 -31.40
C ASP A 469 -30.16 -10.76 -32.01
N ARG A 470 -31.13 -10.70 -32.92
CA ARG A 470 -31.68 -11.86 -33.66
C ARG A 470 -30.71 -12.41 -34.74
N GLY A 471 -29.41 -12.35 -34.50
CA GLY A 471 -28.36 -12.59 -35.49
C GLY A 471 -27.41 -13.75 -35.13
N ALA A 472 -26.28 -13.81 -35.84
CA ALA A 472 -25.20 -14.76 -35.58
C ALA A 472 -24.55 -14.55 -34.20
N ALA A 473 -23.91 -15.62 -33.69
CA ALA A 473 -23.11 -15.59 -32.47
C ALA A 473 -22.07 -14.46 -32.47
N VAL A 474 -21.79 -13.90 -31.29
CA VAL A 474 -20.87 -12.76 -31.15
C VAL A 474 -19.48 -13.04 -31.71
N GLY A 475 -18.94 -14.26 -31.49
CA GLY A 475 -17.63 -14.67 -32.01
C GLY A 475 -17.59 -14.65 -33.54
N VAL A 476 -18.64 -15.15 -34.20
CA VAL A 476 -18.74 -15.17 -35.67
C VAL A 476 -18.80 -13.74 -36.23
N ARG A 477 -19.60 -12.86 -35.60
CA ARG A 477 -19.68 -11.46 -36.03
C ARG A 477 -18.35 -10.74 -35.87
N PHE A 478 -17.66 -10.98 -34.76
CA PHE A 478 -16.35 -10.40 -34.49
C PHE A 478 -15.31 -10.84 -35.52
N LEU A 479 -15.23 -12.14 -35.83
CA LEU A 479 -14.35 -12.67 -36.86
C LEU A 479 -14.62 -12.05 -38.24
N ASN A 480 -15.89 -11.92 -38.64
CA ASN A 480 -16.26 -11.30 -39.91
C ASN A 480 -15.84 -9.82 -39.99
N ALA A 481 -15.98 -9.07 -38.90
CA ALA A 481 -15.53 -7.69 -38.83
C ALA A 481 -14.00 -7.58 -38.93
N LEU A 482 -13.26 -8.47 -38.26
CA LEU A 482 -11.80 -8.53 -38.37
C LEU A 482 -11.36 -8.85 -39.81
N ARG A 483 -12.04 -9.79 -40.48
CA ARG A 483 -11.76 -10.17 -41.87
C ARG A 483 -11.95 -8.99 -42.82
N HIS A 484 -13.07 -8.27 -42.68
CA HIS A 484 -13.33 -7.08 -43.48
C HIS A 484 -12.26 -6.01 -43.30
N ARG A 485 -11.88 -5.70 -42.05
CA ARG A 485 -10.82 -4.73 -41.76
C ARG A 485 -9.45 -5.16 -42.32
N SER A 486 -9.17 -6.45 -42.30
CA SER A 486 -7.94 -6.99 -42.90
C SER A 486 -7.90 -6.75 -44.42
N GLU A 487 -9.02 -6.99 -45.10
CA GLU A 487 -9.17 -6.77 -46.55
C GLU A 487 -9.13 -5.28 -46.95
N THR A 488 -9.58 -4.37 -46.08
CA THR A 488 -9.57 -2.91 -46.33
C THR A 488 -8.27 -2.22 -45.93
N GLY A 489 -7.28 -2.95 -45.40
CA GLY A 489 -5.98 -2.40 -44.98
C GLY A 489 -5.98 -1.79 -43.57
N GLU A 490 -6.99 -2.08 -42.76
CA GLU A 490 -7.23 -1.57 -41.41
C GLU A 490 -7.12 -2.69 -40.35
N ALA A 491 -6.23 -3.66 -40.62
CA ALA A 491 -6.10 -4.90 -39.86
C ALA A 491 -5.74 -4.67 -38.37
N VAL A 492 -6.39 -5.45 -37.50
CA VAL A 492 -5.98 -5.60 -36.10
C VAL A 492 -4.82 -6.59 -36.05
N HIS A 493 -3.75 -6.24 -35.32
CA HIS A 493 -2.52 -7.04 -35.29
C HIS A 493 -2.62 -8.25 -34.36
N CYS A 494 -3.18 -8.06 -33.17
CA CYS A 494 -3.21 -9.07 -32.12
C CYS A 494 -4.61 -9.20 -31.51
N VAL A 495 -5.09 -10.44 -31.38
CA VAL A 495 -6.31 -10.75 -30.64
C VAL A 495 -5.96 -11.74 -29.52
N SER A 496 -6.31 -11.39 -28.30
CA SER A 496 -6.11 -12.25 -27.13
C SER A 496 -7.46 -12.69 -26.58
N ILE A 497 -7.68 -13.99 -26.43
CA ILE A 497 -8.88 -14.61 -25.88
C ILE A 497 -8.48 -15.27 -24.56
N LYS A 498 -9.00 -14.77 -23.44
CA LYS A 498 -8.69 -15.30 -22.11
C LYS A 498 -9.96 -15.66 -21.36
N THR A 499 -10.01 -16.85 -20.77
CA THR A 499 -11.11 -17.29 -19.90
C THR A 499 -12.51 -17.10 -20.51
N CYS A 500 -12.62 -17.15 -21.85
CA CYS A 500 -13.88 -17.06 -22.58
C CYS A 500 -14.46 -18.46 -22.79
N SER A 501 -15.77 -18.62 -22.63
CA SER A 501 -16.47 -19.88 -22.90
C SER A 501 -16.90 -19.98 -24.37
N ASN A 502 -17.13 -21.22 -24.83
CA ASN A 502 -17.58 -21.53 -26.20
C ASN A 502 -16.68 -20.94 -27.31
N PHE A 503 -15.35 -20.98 -27.12
CA PHE A 503 -14.37 -20.62 -28.14
C PHE A 503 -13.64 -21.86 -28.67
N SER A 504 -13.95 -22.28 -29.89
CA SER A 504 -13.44 -23.55 -30.44
C SER A 504 -12.04 -23.43 -31.08
N THR A 505 -11.37 -24.57 -31.24
CA THR A 505 -10.10 -24.66 -31.98
C THR A 505 -10.23 -24.24 -33.45
N GLU A 506 -11.39 -24.45 -34.05
CA GLU A 506 -11.73 -23.99 -35.41
C GLU A 506 -11.76 -22.46 -35.46
N GLN A 507 -12.46 -21.80 -34.53
CA GLN A 507 -12.48 -20.33 -34.43
C GLN A 507 -11.09 -19.75 -34.15
N HIS A 508 -10.27 -20.44 -33.38
CA HIS A 508 -8.87 -20.08 -33.16
C HIS A 508 -8.04 -20.16 -34.46
N ALA A 509 -8.24 -21.20 -35.28
CA ALA A 509 -7.59 -21.32 -36.58
C ALA A 509 -8.05 -20.21 -37.54
N ASP A 510 -9.35 -19.94 -37.61
CA ASP A 510 -9.92 -18.88 -38.45
C ASP A 510 -9.38 -17.49 -38.07
N LEU A 511 -9.21 -17.20 -36.78
CA LEU A 511 -8.61 -15.94 -36.33
C LEU A 511 -7.15 -15.83 -36.78
N LYS A 512 -6.36 -16.90 -36.74
CA LYS A 512 -4.96 -16.89 -37.19
C LYS A 512 -4.81 -16.60 -38.68
N GLU A 513 -5.82 -16.88 -39.49
CA GLU A 513 -5.81 -16.50 -40.91
C GLU A 513 -6.06 -15.01 -41.13
N VAL A 514 -6.73 -14.34 -40.17
CA VAL A 514 -7.24 -12.98 -40.32
C VAL A 514 -6.36 -11.95 -39.62
N VAL A 515 -5.82 -12.28 -38.44
CA VAL A 515 -4.97 -11.39 -37.63
C VAL A 515 -3.55 -11.95 -37.50
N GLY A 516 -2.57 -11.06 -37.31
CA GLY A 516 -1.16 -11.44 -37.31
C GLY A 516 -0.74 -12.31 -36.13
N GLU A 517 -1.33 -12.08 -34.95
CA GLU A 517 -1.03 -12.81 -33.71
C GLU A 517 -2.33 -13.14 -32.97
N VAL A 518 -2.49 -14.41 -32.55
CA VAL A 518 -3.60 -14.84 -31.71
C VAL A 518 -3.06 -15.47 -30.44
N ASP A 519 -3.45 -14.93 -29.29
CA ASP A 519 -3.07 -15.41 -27.96
C ASP A 519 -4.29 -16.00 -27.25
N TRP A 520 -4.39 -17.33 -27.21
CA TRP A 520 -5.47 -18.05 -26.54
C TRP A 520 -4.91 -18.83 -25.34
N ASP A 521 -5.57 -18.77 -24.19
CA ASP A 521 -5.18 -19.52 -22.98
C ASP A 521 -5.63 -20.99 -22.97
N GLY A 522 -6.26 -21.48 -24.04
CA GLY A 522 -6.74 -22.86 -24.13
C GLY A 522 -7.94 -23.14 -23.23
N TYR A 523 -8.53 -22.12 -22.59
CA TYR A 523 -9.71 -22.28 -21.76
C TYR A 523 -10.91 -22.63 -22.65
N TYR A 524 -11.51 -23.80 -22.40
CA TYR A 524 -12.67 -24.30 -23.11
C TYR A 524 -13.68 -24.89 -22.11
N VAL A 525 -14.90 -24.38 -22.15
CA VAL A 525 -16.05 -24.92 -21.43
C VAL A 525 -17.15 -25.10 -22.47
N ASP A 526 -17.53 -26.36 -22.73
CA ASP A 526 -18.65 -26.72 -23.59
C ASP A 526 -19.98 -26.26 -22.95
N SER A 527 -21.04 -26.17 -23.75
CA SER A 527 -22.40 -25.84 -23.33
C SER A 527 -22.97 -26.69 -22.17
N ASP A 528 -22.32 -27.81 -21.85
CA ASP A 528 -22.68 -28.76 -20.79
C ASP A 528 -21.91 -28.55 -19.46
N GLY A 529 -21.01 -27.56 -19.38
CA GLY A 529 -20.38 -27.12 -18.12
C GLY A 529 -19.19 -27.97 -17.64
N GLU A 530 -18.60 -28.82 -18.48
CA GLU A 530 -17.35 -29.52 -18.15
C GLU A 530 -16.12 -28.63 -18.44
N GLU A 531 -15.40 -28.22 -17.39
CA GLU A 531 -14.06 -27.62 -17.50
C GLU A 531 -13.07 -28.68 -18.00
N ARG A 532 -12.40 -28.45 -19.12
CA ARG A 532 -11.25 -29.25 -19.56
C ARG A 532 -10.03 -28.36 -19.76
N GLU A 533 -9.09 -28.40 -18.81
CA GLU A 533 -7.74 -27.87 -19.03
C GLU A 533 -7.00 -28.75 -20.05
N TYR A 534 -6.71 -28.21 -21.24
CA TYR A 534 -5.90 -28.91 -22.23
C TYR A 534 -4.43 -28.53 -22.04
N TYR A 535 -3.62 -29.47 -21.55
CA TYR A 535 -2.16 -29.35 -21.62
C TYR A 535 -1.73 -29.63 -23.06
N ASP A 536 -1.15 -28.62 -23.70
CA ASP A 536 -0.51 -28.78 -25.01
C ASP A 536 0.69 -29.72 -24.84
N SER A 537 0.52 -30.96 -25.32
CA SER A 537 1.57 -31.98 -25.35
C SER A 537 2.12 -32.03 -26.77
N GLN A 538 2.86 -31.00 -27.15
CA GLN A 538 3.78 -31.06 -28.28
C GLN A 538 5.13 -30.47 -27.88
N ASP A 539 5.94 -31.32 -27.25
CA ASP A 539 7.39 -31.35 -27.47
C ASP A 539 7.88 -32.78 -27.12
N SER A 540 7.60 -33.69 -28.04
CA SER A 540 8.40 -34.90 -28.24
C SER A 540 8.70 -34.98 -29.73
N ASP A 541 9.87 -34.50 -30.15
CA ASP A 541 10.79 -35.27 -30.98
C ASP A 541 12.09 -34.48 -31.25
N TYR A 542 13.19 -35.13 -30.87
CA TYR A 542 14.64 -34.85 -31.03
C TYR A 542 15.38 -33.99 -29.99
#